data_AF-A0A522YWI6-F1
#
_entry.id   AF-A0A522YWI6-F1
#
_cell.length_a   1.000
_cell.length_b   1.000
_cell.length_c   1.000
_cell.angle_alpha   90.00
_cell.angle_beta   90.00
_cell.angle_gamma   90.00
#
_symmetry.space_group_name_H-M   'P 1'
#
loop_
_entity.id
_entity.type
_entity.pdbx_description
1 polymer ?
#
loop_
_entity_poly.entity_id
_entity_poly.type
_entity_poly.pdbx_seq_one_letter_code
_entity_poly.pdbx_strand_id
1 'polypeptide(L)'
;VAKDVEPLWTGGASRRATGEVWAGRAAAPRALLGRPSSPAAAAKPALEADAPVVIPAQTLSRRAKDAYHYFRITGSSLYWYTFPRLIERWDEVREGLARGQERAVDRIMGFFIAHRVMGSTGSYAPMGFRVAANRTVLIDAWRIYIRYFADKPGSAEAFARLTARATQYNPNRRSTQFRKVLFHALREAAVMPPEKVGPYFDSLLTDDKSAVLADYQARRQKEVLDLFDATVRRVILEMNAGRPRGNRVVGAVLLGSFANGAAGPGSDLDVQTLTEDGRPTHNAEFLKRLKAAWKAEGDPSHPVSGFEYALPLSKPLLQKVHREAYLVLSPYSEVVTAMSTAPEDLKGHATERTKGGLTFVAVYSAVLFGVLAAYEAWRLAKKAVGR
;
A
#
# COMPACT_ATOMS: atom_id res chain seq x y z
N VAL A 1 5.20 27.96 14.28
CA VAL A 1 4.04 28.43 13.49
C VAL A 1 3.96 27.55 12.25
N ALA A 2 2.90 26.74 12.17
CA ALA A 2 2.79 25.54 11.37
C ALA A 2 2.77 25.80 9.86
N LYS A 3 3.67 25.14 9.12
CA LYS A 3 3.57 24.94 7.67
C LYS A 3 3.33 23.46 7.42
N ASP A 4 2.24 23.18 6.71
CA ASP A 4 2.01 22.03 5.82
C ASP A 4 2.36 20.64 6.37
N VAL A 5 1.49 20.10 7.21
CA VAL A 5 1.40 18.65 7.44
C VAL A 5 0.47 18.08 6.36
N GLU A 6 1.05 17.42 5.36
CA GLU A 6 0.30 16.65 4.36
C GLU A 6 -0.70 15.68 5.03
N PRO A 7 -1.89 15.44 4.43
CA PRO A 7 -2.86 14.50 4.97
C PRO A 7 -2.26 13.08 5.01
N LEU A 8 -2.37 12.45 6.19
CA LEU A 8 -1.82 11.15 6.62
C LEU A 8 -2.34 9.89 5.87
N TRP A 9 -2.71 10.01 4.60
CA TRP A 9 -3.41 8.94 3.86
C TRP A 9 -2.83 8.61 2.47
N THR A 10 -1.64 9.09 2.11
CA THR A 10 -0.99 8.64 0.87
C THR A 10 -0.34 7.27 1.09
N GLY A 11 -0.98 6.25 0.52
CA GLY A 11 -0.42 4.92 0.42
C GLY A 11 0.82 4.96 -0.46
N GLY A 12 1.99 4.73 0.13
CA GLY A 12 3.24 4.67 -0.62
C GLY A 12 3.31 3.45 -1.54
N ALA A 13 2.69 3.55 -2.72
CA ALA A 13 3.06 2.83 -3.93
C ALA A 13 3.98 3.73 -4.78
N SER A 14 5.16 3.21 -5.10
CA SER A 14 6.08 3.63 -6.19
C SER A 14 6.08 5.11 -6.61
N ARG A 15 6.97 5.92 -6.02
CA ARG A 15 7.50 7.12 -6.69
C ARG A 15 8.85 6.78 -7.33
N ARG A 16 8.83 6.40 -8.61
CA ARG A 16 9.80 6.84 -9.63
C ARG A 16 9.42 6.30 -11.03
N ALA A 17 8.73 7.13 -11.79
CA ALA A 17 8.96 7.31 -13.22
C ALA A 17 8.48 8.72 -13.60
N THR A 18 9.29 9.41 -14.40
CA THR A 18 9.16 10.79 -14.92
C THR A 18 9.42 11.91 -13.90
N GLY A 19 10.61 12.50 -14.02
CA GLY A 19 10.92 13.78 -13.42
C GLY A 19 10.11 14.88 -14.11
N GLU A 20 9.25 15.53 -13.35
CA GLU A 20 8.79 16.89 -13.61
C GLU A 20 8.77 17.61 -12.27
N VAL A 21 9.54 18.70 -12.18
CA VAL A 21 9.53 19.61 -11.04
C VAL A 21 8.29 20.50 -11.19
N TRP A 22 7.25 20.24 -10.40
CA TRP A 22 6.11 21.15 -10.29
C TRP A 22 6.17 21.89 -8.95
N ALA A 23 6.51 23.18 -9.03
CA ALA A 23 6.39 24.13 -7.93
C ALA A 23 4.91 24.52 -7.74
N GLY A 24 4.25 23.96 -6.72
CA GLY A 24 2.87 24.30 -6.36
C GLY A 24 2.81 25.38 -5.29
N ARG A 25 2.48 26.61 -5.69
CA ARG A 25 2.01 27.68 -4.80
C ARG A 25 0.70 27.25 -4.12
N ALA A 26 0.60 27.48 -2.81
CA ALA A 26 -0.63 27.35 -2.04
C ALA A 26 -1.74 28.24 -2.63
N ALA A 27 -2.89 27.64 -2.94
CA ALA A 27 -4.12 28.34 -3.24
C ALA A 27 -5.13 28.07 -2.12
N ALA A 28 -5.60 29.15 -1.50
CA ALA A 28 -6.62 29.17 -0.45
C ALA A 28 -7.98 28.62 -0.95
N PRO A 29 -8.85 28.14 -0.03
CA PRO A 29 -10.11 27.50 -0.42
C PRO A 29 -11.07 28.54 -1.01
N ARG A 30 -11.42 28.36 -2.29
CA ARG A 30 -12.55 29.07 -2.90
C ARG A 30 -13.85 28.33 -2.58
N ALA A 31 -14.81 29.11 -2.10
CA ALA A 31 -16.15 28.69 -1.72
C ALA A 31 -16.86 27.86 -2.81
N LEU A 32 -17.61 26.86 -2.35
CA LEU A 32 -18.63 26.15 -3.11
C LEU A 32 -19.62 27.16 -3.72
N LEU A 33 -19.46 27.44 -5.02
CA LEU A 33 -20.51 28.03 -5.85
C LEU A 33 -20.86 27.02 -6.93
N GLY A 34 -22.17 26.83 -7.12
CA GLY A 34 -22.78 25.73 -7.87
C GLY A 34 -22.15 25.49 -9.24
N ARG A 35 -21.89 24.21 -9.52
CA ARG A 35 -21.60 23.77 -10.89
C ARG A 35 -22.86 23.96 -11.74
N PRO A 36 -22.79 24.68 -12.87
CA PRO A 36 -23.84 24.58 -13.88
C PRO A 36 -23.80 23.16 -14.47
N SER A 37 -24.98 22.57 -14.61
CA SER A 37 -25.23 21.33 -15.33
C SER A 37 -24.62 21.40 -16.73
N SER A 38 -23.61 20.57 -16.98
CA SER A 38 -22.99 20.44 -18.30
C SER A 38 -23.95 19.70 -19.26
N PRO A 39 -24.01 20.09 -20.54
CA PRO A 39 -24.91 19.48 -21.51
C PRO A 39 -24.50 18.04 -21.80
N ALA A 40 -25.50 17.18 -21.99
CA ALA A 40 -25.36 15.75 -22.25
C ALA A 40 -24.29 15.45 -23.30
N ALA A 41 -23.17 14.89 -22.86
CA ALA A 41 -22.19 14.26 -23.73
C ALA A 41 -22.89 13.09 -24.44
N ALA A 42 -22.92 13.12 -25.77
CA ALA A 42 -23.45 12.04 -26.59
C ALA A 42 -22.86 10.70 -26.14
N ALA A 43 -23.73 9.77 -25.71
CA ALA A 43 -23.32 8.46 -25.23
C ALA A 43 -22.61 7.72 -26.38
N LYS A 44 -21.30 7.50 -26.23
CA LYS A 44 -20.58 6.53 -27.06
C LYS A 44 -21.28 5.17 -26.93
N PRO A 45 -21.45 4.41 -28.03
CA PRO A 45 -22.04 3.08 -27.95
C PRO A 45 -21.29 2.22 -26.93
N ALA A 46 -22.04 1.49 -26.10
CA ALA A 46 -21.45 0.59 -25.12
C ALA A 46 -20.64 -0.48 -25.87
N LEU A 47 -19.33 -0.51 -25.65
CA LEU A 47 -18.49 -1.59 -26.14
C LEU A 47 -18.95 -2.88 -25.46
N GLU A 48 -19.40 -3.86 -26.23
CA GLU A 48 -19.74 -5.18 -25.71
C GLU A 48 -18.48 -6.05 -25.62
N ALA A 49 -18.49 -7.04 -24.72
CA ALA A 49 -17.37 -7.94 -24.54
C ALA A 49 -17.28 -8.94 -25.70
N ASP A 50 -16.24 -8.81 -26.55
CA ASP A 50 -16.05 -9.57 -27.79
C ASP A 50 -16.18 -11.11 -27.66
N ALA A 51 -15.83 -11.70 -26.51
CA ALA A 51 -15.90 -13.16 -26.29
C ALA A 51 -15.68 -13.54 -24.82
N PRO A 52 -16.34 -14.61 -24.33
CA PRO A 52 -16.14 -15.09 -22.96
C PRO A 52 -14.69 -15.50 -22.71
N VAL A 53 -14.26 -15.34 -21.47
CA VAL A 53 -12.94 -15.68 -20.96
C VAL A 53 -12.97 -17.08 -20.35
N VAL A 54 -12.08 -17.95 -20.81
CA VAL A 54 -11.98 -19.32 -20.28
C VAL A 54 -11.19 -19.30 -18.97
N ILE A 55 -11.83 -19.71 -17.87
CA ILE A 55 -11.15 -19.88 -16.57
C ILE A 55 -10.37 -21.21 -16.58
N PRO A 56 -9.03 -21.19 -16.46
CA PRO A 56 -8.24 -22.43 -16.54
C PRO A 56 -8.51 -23.37 -15.36
N ALA A 57 -8.62 -24.67 -15.64
CA ALA A 57 -8.75 -25.71 -14.62
C ALA A 57 -7.46 -25.81 -13.75
N GLN A 58 -7.65 -26.18 -12.48
CA GLN A 58 -6.57 -26.30 -11.49
C GLN A 58 -5.84 -27.64 -11.60
N THR A 59 -4.99 -27.78 -12.61
CA THR A 59 -4.11 -28.95 -12.81
C THR A 59 -2.82 -28.87 -11.98
N LEU A 60 -2.09 -29.99 -11.85
CA LEU A 60 -0.78 -30.00 -11.18
C LEU A 60 0.22 -29.04 -11.83
N SER A 61 0.26 -29.00 -13.17
CA SER A 61 1.09 -28.06 -13.92
C SER A 61 0.75 -26.60 -13.59
N ARG A 62 -0.54 -26.28 -13.45
CA ARG A 62 -0.98 -24.93 -13.07
C ARG A 62 -0.58 -24.59 -11.64
N ARG A 63 -0.71 -25.52 -10.69
CA ARG A 63 -0.24 -25.32 -9.30
C ARG A 63 1.26 -25.05 -9.24
N ALA A 64 2.06 -25.74 -10.04
CA ALA A 64 3.50 -25.48 -10.15
C ALA A 64 3.79 -24.09 -10.73
N LYS A 65 3.07 -23.67 -11.78
CA LYS A 65 3.17 -22.30 -12.31
C LYS A 65 2.78 -21.25 -11.27
N ASP A 66 1.68 -21.46 -10.54
CA ASP A 66 1.24 -20.55 -9.49
C ASP A 66 2.28 -20.46 -8.36
N ALA A 67 2.93 -21.57 -8.00
CA ALA A 67 4.04 -21.55 -7.06
C ALA A 67 5.21 -20.70 -7.59
N TYR A 68 5.59 -20.88 -8.86
CA TYR A 68 6.61 -20.05 -9.50
C TYR A 68 6.24 -18.56 -9.50
N HIS A 69 5.01 -18.20 -9.91
CA HIS A 69 4.52 -16.82 -9.87
C HIS A 69 4.57 -16.25 -8.45
N TYR A 70 4.10 -17.03 -7.47
CA TYR A 70 4.15 -16.65 -6.07
C TYR A 70 5.58 -16.35 -5.62
N PHE A 71 6.54 -17.24 -5.87
CA PHE A 71 7.93 -17.05 -5.46
C PHE A 71 8.58 -15.86 -6.18
N ARG A 72 8.31 -15.67 -7.47
CA ARG A 72 8.81 -14.53 -8.24
C ARG A 72 8.34 -13.20 -7.68
N ILE A 73 7.04 -13.07 -7.39
CA ILE A 73 6.47 -11.85 -6.80
C ILE A 73 6.99 -11.67 -5.37
N THR A 74 7.08 -12.76 -4.59
CA THR A 74 7.62 -12.74 -3.23
C THR A 74 9.05 -12.23 -3.22
N GLY A 75 9.92 -12.78 -4.07
CA GLY A 75 11.32 -12.39 -4.16
C GLY A 75 11.51 -10.94 -4.59
N SER A 76 10.75 -10.48 -5.59
CA SER A 76 10.78 -9.07 -6.01
C SER A 76 10.35 -8.13 -4.89
N SER A 77 9.20 -8.39 -4.27
CA SER A 77 8.76 -7.57 -3.15
C SER A 77 9.75 -7.63 -2.00
N LEU A 78 10.39 -8.78 -1.77
CA LEU A 78 11.39 -8.92 -0.71
C LEU A 78 12.53 -7.97 -1.00
N TYR A 79 13.05 -7.99 -2.22
CA TYR A 79 14.07 -7.04 -2.65
C TYR A 79 13.63 -5.59 -2.45
N TRP A 80 12.48 -5.17 -2.98
CA TRP A 80 12.00 -3.79 -2.91
C TRP A 80 11.73 -3.28 -1.48
N TYR A 81 11.13 -4.13 -0.64
CA TYR A 81 10.82 -3.77 0.74
C TYR A 81 12.03 -3.89 1.67
N THR A 82 13.09 -4.57 1.27
CA THR A 82 14.28 -4.78 2.12
C THR A 82 15.42 -3.86 1.75
N PHE A 83 15.64 -3.65 0.45
CA PHE A 83 16.87 -3.03 -0.04
C PHE A 83 16.68 -1.54 -0.38
N PRO A 84 15.96 -1.12 -1.44
CA PRO A 84 15.84 0.29 -1.78
C PRO A 84 15.23 1.16 -0.67
N ARG A 85 14.14 0.72 -0.04
CA ARG A 85 13.47 1.49 1.02
C ARG A 85 14.31 1.62 2.29
N LEU A 86 15.13 0.63 2.60
CA LEU A 86 16.01 0.69 3.77
C LEU A 86 17.18 1.63 3.49
N ILE A 87 17.75 1.57 2.29
CA ILE A 87 18.84 2.47 1.86
C ILE A 87 18.35 3.91 1.81
N GLU A 88 17.24 4.19 1.14
CA GLU A 88 16.65 5.55 1.07
C GLU A 88 16.42 6.10 2.48
N ARG A 89 15.81 5.31 3.37
CA ARG A 89 15.57 5.76 4.74
C ARG A 89 16.85 5.89 5.56
N TRP A 90 17.85 5.05 5.31
CA TRP A 90 19.16 5.17 5.96
C TRP A 90 19.88 6.44 5.52
N ASP A 91 19.82 6.78 4.23
CA ASP A 91 20.39 8.02 3.70
C ASP A 91 19.73 9.24 4.34
N GLU A 92 18.40 9.30 4.43
CA GLU A 92 17.67 10.38 5.12
C GLU A 92 18.11 10.55 6.58
N VAL A 93 18.19 9.43 7.32
CA VAL A 93 18.60 9.41 8.73
C VAL A 93 20.05 9.87 8.89
N ARG A 94 20.93 9.43 7.99
CA ARG A 94 22.35 9.81 7.98
C ARG A 94 22.53 11.30 7.68
N GLU A 95 21.75 11.85 6.75
CA GLU A 95 21.78 13.28 6.44
C GLU A 95 21.27 14.14 7.60
N GLY A 96 20.23 13.70 8.31
CA GLY A 96 19.78 14.36 9.54
C GLY A 96 20.85 14.33 10.63
N LEU A 97 21.50 13.18 10.79
CA LEU A 97 22.65 12.98 11.67
C LEU A 97 23.83 13.90 11.36
N ALA A 98 24.22 14.01 10.09
CA ALA A 98 25.32 14.86 9.65
C ALA A 98 25.02 16.35 9.89
N ARG A 99 23.75 16.74 9.96
CA ARG A 99 23.28 18.11 10.23
C ARG A 99 23.10 18.41 11.73
N GLY A 100 23.44 17.48 12.62
CA GLY A 100 23.30 17.67 14.06
C GLY A 100 21.86 17.82 14.53
N GLN A 101 20.88 17.30 13.79
CA GLN A 101 19.48 17.37 14.22
C GLN A 101 19.25 16.50 15.46
N GLU A 102 18.69 17.11 16.50
CA GLU A 102 18.18 16.36 17.65
C GLU A 102 17.07 15.40 17.22
N ARG A 103 17.04 14.25 17.89
CA ARG A 103 16.12 13.15 17.59
C ARG A 103 15.64 12.47 18.85
N ALA A 104 14.43 11.93 18.78
CA ALA A 104 13.82 11.21 19.87
C ALA A 104 14.48 9.86 20.16
N VAL A 105 15.11 9.24 19.15
CA VAL A 105 15.71 7.90 19.27
C VAL A 105 17.21 7.93 19.00
N ASP A 106 18.01 7.60 20.01
CA ASP A 106 19.48 7.60 19.91
C ASP A 106 19.99 6.46 19.04
N ARG A 107 19.44 5.25 19.22
CA ARG A 107 19.80 4.03 18.46
C ARG A 107 18.92 3.86 17.22
N ILE A 108 18.94 4.87 16.35
CA ILE A 108 18.01 4.99 15.21
C ILE A 108 18.05 3.79 14.25
N MET A 109 19.23 3.24 13.95
CA MET A 109 19.35 2.05 13.10
C MET A 109 18.73 0.83 13.77
N GLY A 110 19.02 0.64 15.06
CA GLY A 110 18.40 -0.42 15.86
C GLY A 110 16.89 -0.29 15.87
N PHE A 111 16.35 0.93 15.97
CA PHE A 111 14.92 1.21 15.85
C PHE A 111 14.36 0.82 14.49
N PHE A 112 14.96 1.24 13.36
CA PHE A 112 14.43 0.89 12.04
C PHE A 112 14.44 -0.62 11.78
N ILE A 113 15.48 -1.33 12.22
CA ILE A 113 15.53 -2.80 12.13
C ILE A 113 14.44 -3.41 13.01
N ALA A 114 14.35 -3.02 14.28
CA ALA A 114 13.35 -3.51 15.22
C ALA A 114 11.92 -3.23 14.73
N HIS A 115 11.67 -2.03 14.21
CA HIS A 115 10.41 -1.60 13.61
C HIS A 115 10.05 -2.41 12.38
N ARG A 116 11.04 -2.68 11.51
CA ARG A 116 10.87 -3.51 10.32
C ARG A 116 10.66 -4.98 10.68
N VAL A 117 11.30 -5.49 11.71
CA VAL A 117 11.21 -6.91 12.10
C VAL A 117 9.95 -7.17 12.94
N MET A 118 9.71 -6.40 14.00
CA MET A 118 8.53 -6.53 14.87
C MET A 118 7.25 -6.06 14.18
N GLY A 119 7.33 -5.08 13.28
CA GLY A 119 6.19 -4.75 12.42
C GLY A 119 5.81 -5.88 11.47
N SER A 120 6.67 -6.88 11.33
CA SER A 120 6.55 -7.97 10.38
C SER A 120 6.33 -9.33 11.03
N THR A 121 6.13 -9.37 12.35
CA THR A 121 5.82 -10.60 13.09
C THR A 121 4.38 -11.03 12.82
N GLY A 122 4.16 -11.63 11.66
CA GLY A 122 2.93 -12.30 11.28
C GLY A 122 3.19 -13.29 10.14
N SER A 123 3.63 -12.79 8.99
CA SER A 123 4.18 -13.56 7.86
C SER A 123 4.59 -12.60 6.73
N TYR A 124 5.41 -13.05 5.78
CA TYR A 124 5.69 -12.28 4.57
C TYR A 124 4.72 -12.64 3.45
N ALA A 125 4.15 -11.63 2.79
CA ALA A 125 3.37 -11.81 1.57
C ALA A 125 4.13 -11.22 0.38
N PRO A 126 3.81 -11.67 -0.84
CA PRO A 126 4.33 -11.07 -2.06
C PRO A 126 4.01 -9.58 -2.22
N MET A 127 3.23 -8.97 -1.34
CA MET A 127 2.87 -7.54 -1.38
C MET A 127 3.27 -6.78 -0.11
N GLY A 128 4.08 -7.39 0.76
CA GLY A 128 4.57 -6.79 2.01
C GLY A 128 4.30 -7.65 3.24
N PHE A 129 4.47 -7.06 4.43
CA PHE A 129 4.36 -7.82 5.67
C PHE A 129 2.92 -7.98 6.14
N ARG A 130 2.61 -9.20 6.57
CA ARG A 130 1.38 -9.58 7.23
C ARG A 130 1.51 -9.36 8.73
N VAL A 131 0.41 -8.94 9.31
CA VAL A 131 0.29 -8.58 10.71
C VAL A 131 -0.57 -9.62 11.42
N ALA A 132 -0.14 -10.09 12.60
CA ALA A 132 -0.75 -11.23 13.27
C ALA A 132 -2.17 -10.98 13.79
N ALA A 133 -2.42 -9.85 14.47
CA ALA A 133 -3.72 -9.43 15.00
C ALA A 133 -3.62 -8.02 15.62
N ASN A 134 -4.75 -7.33 15.84
CA ASN A 134 -4.74 -5.98 16.44
C ASN A 134 -4.06 -5.97 17.82
N ARG A 135 -4.37 -6.94 18.67
CA ARG A 135 -3.71 -7.10 19.99
C ARG A 135 -2.19 -7.21 19.87
N THR A 136 -1.70 -7.99 18.91
CA THR A 136 -0.26 -8.16 18.67
C THR A 136 0.37 -6.85 18.19
N VAL A 137 -0.30 -6.10 17.30
CA VAL A 137 0.17 -4.77 16.87
C VAL A 137 0.35 -3.84 18.06
N LEU A 138 -0.62 -3.78 18.98
CA LEU A 138 -0.52 -2.94 20.17
C LEU A 138 0.67 -3.33 21.04
N ILE A 139 0.81 -4.62 21.34
CA ILE A 139 1.91 -5.15 22.16
C ILE A 139 3.26 -4.81 21.51
N ASP A 140 3.40 -5.06 20.21
CA ASP A 140 4.67 -4.84 19.51
C ASP A 140 4.97 -3.34 19.33
N ALA A 141 3.95 -2.49 19.12
CA ALA A 141 4.10 -1.04 19.09
C ALA A 141 4.57 -0.49 20.44
N TRP A 142 3.98 -0.95 21.55
CA TRP A 142 4.42 -0.60 22.90
C TRP A 142 5.84 -1.09 23.21
N ARG A 143 6.20 -2.30 22.78
CA ARG A 143 7.58 -2.81 22.93
C ARG A 143 8.60 -1.95 22.20
N ILE A 144 8.30 -1.54 20.97
CA ILE A 144 9.15 -0.60 20.22
C ILE A 144 9.23 0.73 20.97
N TYR A 145 8.08 1.28 21.36
CA TYR A 145 8.03 2.56 22.06
C TYR A 145 8.88 2.53 23.34
N ILE A 146 8.65 1.56 24.24
CA ILE A 146 9.40 1.43 25.49
C ILE A 146 10.90 1.27 25.24
N ARG A 147 11.29 0.46 24.25
CA ARG A 147 12.71 0.19 23.98
C ARG A 147 13.48 1.39 23.45
N TYR A 148 12.81 2.32 22.75
CA TYR A 148 13.50 3.38 22.00
C TYR A 148 13.11 4.81 22.40
N PHE A 149 11.98 5.01 23.10
CA PHE A 149 11.44 6.32 23.47
C PHE A 149 11.22 6.52 24.99
N ALA A 150 11.32 5.47 25.83
CA ALA A 150 10.85 5.49 27.23
C ALA A 150 11.42 6.64 28.09
N ASP A 151 12.63 7.11 27.81
CA ASP A 151 13.28 8.15 28.60
C ASP A 151 12.88 9.59 28.20
N LYS A 152 11.85 9.78 27.35
CA LYS A 152 11.43 11.10 26.85
C LYS A 152 10.17 11.61 27.58
N PRO A 153 10.26 12.70 28.38
CA PRO A 153 9.15 13.20 29.19
C PRO A 153 7.85 13.48 28.41
N GLY A 154 6.69 13.07 28.93
CA GLY A 154 5.36 13.35 28.37
C GLY A 154 4.99 12.59 27.09
N SER A 155 5.92 11.82 26.52
CA SER A 155 5.69 11.09 25.27
C SER A 155 4.92 9.78 25.47
N ALA A 156 4.91 9.21 26.68
CA ALA A 156 4.28 7.92 26.98
C ALA A 156 2.77 8.06 27.10
N GLU A 157 2.30 9.10 27.78
CA GLU A 157 0.88 9.44 27.89
C GLU A 157 0.30 9.82 26.53
N ALA A 158 1.04 10.58 25.73
CA ALA A 158 0.63 10.94 24.37
C ALA A 158 0.53 9.71 23.45
N PHE A 159 1.50 8.79 23.55
CA PHE A 159 1.45 7.52 22.82
C PHE A 159 0.27 6.64 23.30
N ALA A 160 0.00 6.59 24.61
CA ALA A 160 -1.16 5.89 25.14
C ALA A 160 -2.48 6.45 24.57
N ARG A 161 -2.65 7.77 24.56
CA ARG A 161 -3.82 8.42 23.95
C ARG A 161 -3.95 8.10 22.46
N LEU A 162 -2.84 8.09 21.71
CA LEU A 162 -2.85 7.67 20.31
C LEU A 162 -3.31 6.21 20.16
N THR A 163 -2.81 5.28 20.99
CA THR A 163 -3.23 3.87 20.92
C THR A 163 -4.71 3.68 21.26
N ALA A 164 -5.24 4.46 22.21
CA ALA A 164 -6.66 4.48 22.54
C ALA A 164 -7.51 4.96 21.37
N ARG A 165 -7.17 6.11 20.77
CA ARG A 165 -7.83 6.65 19.57
C ARG A 165 -7.76 5.64 18.42
N ALA A 166 -6.58 5.10 18.14
CA ALA A 166 -6.40 4.10 17.09
C ALA A 166 -7.31 2.89 17.29
N THR A 167 -7.50 2.44 18.54
CA THR A 167 -8.37 1.30 18.86
C THR A 167 -9.84 1.64 18.61
N GLN A 168 -10.28 2.83 19.06
CA GLN A 168 -11.63 3.35 18.83
C GLN A 168 -11.97 3.54 17.35
N TYR A 169 -10.98 3.87 16.52
CA TYR A 169 -11.14 4.03 15.06
C TYR A 169 -10.94 2.74 14.27
N ASN A 170 -10.57 1.65 14.94
CA ASN A 170 -10.30 0.36 14.34
C ASN A 170 -11.21 -0.80 14.86
N PRO A 171 -12.47 -0.58 15.28
CA PRO A 171 -13.27 -1.63 15.93
C PRO A 171 -13.55 -2.79 14.97
N ASN A 172 -13.64 -2.50 13.68
CA ASN A 172 -13.90 -3.47 12.61
C ASN A 172 -12.84 -3.44 11.49
N ARG A 173 -11.75 -2.70 11.67
CA ARG A 173 -10.71 -2.53 10.65
C ARG A 173 -9.57 -3.55 10.84
N ARG A 174 -8.93 -3.91 9.72
CA ARG A 174 -7.90 -4.97 9.66
C ARG A 174 -6.59 -4.55 10.34
N SER A 175 -5.85 -5.53 10.85
CA SER A 175 -4.58 -5.31 11.57
C SER A 175 -3.49 -4.60 10.78
N THR A 176 -3.51 -4.69 9.44
CA THR A 176 -2.60 -3.93 8.58
C THR A 176 -2.85 -2.43 8.66
N GLN A 177 -4.11 -1.99 8.68
CA GLN A 177 -4.45 -0.56 8.80
C GLN A 177 -4.12 -0.05 10.19
N PHE A 178 -4.44 -0.85 11.21
CA PHE A 178 -4.10 -0.55 12.58
C PHE A 178 -2.58 -0.42 12.79
N ARG A 179 -1.80 -1.32 12.20
CA ARG A 179 -0.34 -1.23 12.18
C ARG A 179 0.12 0.02 11.47
N LYS A 180 -0.41 0.35 10.29
CA LYS A 180 -0.01 1.54 9.53
C LYS A 180 -0.09 2.78 10.41
N VAL A 181 -1.19 2.98 11.14
CA VAL A 181 -1.34 4.10 12.08
C VAL A 181 -0.20 4.12 13.11
N LEU A 182 -0.06 3.06 13.90
CA LEU A 182 0.83 3.06 15.06
C LEU A 182 2.32 3.02 14.65
N PHE A 183 2.67 2.19 13.67
CA PHE A 183 4.05 2.05 13.23
C PHE A 183 4.48 3.25 12.39
N HIS A 184 3.63 3.83 11.54
CA HIS A 184 4.00 5.06 10.84
C HIS A 184 4.25 6.19 11.83
N ALA A 185 3.37 6.37 12.83
CA ALA A 185 3.57 7.36 13.88
C ALA A 185 4.92 7.19 14.60
N LEU A 186 5.26 5.98 15.04
CA LEU A 186 6.57 5.69 15.66
C LEU A 186 7.73 5.99 14.71
N ARG A 187 7.58 5.68 13.41
CA ARG A 187 8.63 5.88 12.40
C ARG A 187 8.94 7.34 12.17
N GLU A 188 7.91 8.18 12.10
CA GLU A 188 8.06 9.63 11.95
C GLU A 188 8.59 10.26 13.23
N ALA A 189 8.05 9.90 14.39
CA ALA A 189 8.49 10.40 15.68
C ALA A 189 9.97 10.11 15.96
N ALA A 190 10.52 8.99 15.47
CA ALA A 190 11.89 8.57 15.77
C ALA A 190 12.97 9.56 15.30
N VAL A 191 12.67 10.33 14.25
CA VAL A 191 13.61 11.31 13.66
C VAL A 191 13.26 12.77 14.04
N MET A 192 12.21 12.98 14.84
CA MET A 192 11.83 14.30 15.32
C MET A 192 12.61 14.67 16.59
N PRO A 193 12.81 15.97 16.87
CA PRO A 193 13.24 16.43 18.18
C PRO A 193 12.35 15.88 19.32
N PRO A 194 12.93 15.46 20.47
CA PRO A 194 12.19 14.81 21.55
C PRO A 194 10.94 15.58 22.02
N GLU A 195 11.03 16.91 22.11
CA GLU A 195 9.97 17.80 22.56
C GLU A 195 8.77 17.87 21.60
N LYS A 196 8.94 17.43 20.34
CA LYS A 196 7.87 17.39 19.33
C LYS A 196 7.10 16.08 19.30
N VAL A 197 7.62 15.02 19.93
CA VAL A 197 7.03 13.67 19.86
C VAL A 197 5.64 13.63 20.50
N GLY A 198 5.51 14.16 21.73
CA GLY A 198 4.22 14.20 22.43
C GLY A 198 3.14 14.96 21.64
N PRO A 199 3.38 16.24 21.28
CA PRO A 199 2.46 17.01 20.44
C PRO A 199 2.14 16.35 19.10
N TYR A 200 3.13 15.69 18.47
CA TYR A 200 2.89 14.93 17.24
C TYR A 200 1.89 13.80 17.46
N PHE A 201 2.10 12.93 18.47
CA PHE A 201 1.15 11.84 18.76
C PHE A 201 -0.25 12.33 19.10
N ASP A 202 -0.37 13.45 19.82
CA ASP A 202 -1.68 14.06 20.13
C ASP A 202 -2.38 14.65 18.91
N SER A 203 -1.63 15.10 17.90
CA SER A 203 -2.19 15.60 16.64
C SER A 203 -2.75 14.50 15.72
N LEU A 204 -2.47 13.22 16.01
CA LEU A 204 -2.86 12.08 15.19
C LEU A 204 -4.22 11.51 15.61
N LEU A 205 -5.05 11.19 14.61
CA LEU A 205 -6.38 10.59 14.77
C LEU A 205 -7.32 11.39 15.68
N THR A 206 -7.27 12.72 15.61
CA THR A 206 -8.21 13.59 16.30
C THR A 206 -9.65 13.39 15.79
N ASP A 207 -10.64 13.76 16.60
CA ASP A 207 -12.06 13.46 16.33
C ASP A 207 -12.58 14.12 15.05
N ASP A 208 -12.09 15.33 14.76
CA ASP A 208 -12.33 16.04 13.50
C ASP A 208 -11.82 15.25 12.28
N LYS A 209 -10.58 14.76 12.31
CA LYS A 209 -9.98 13.98 11.22
C LYS A 209 -10.75 12.68 11.00
N SER A 210 -11.23 12.09 12.07
CA SER A 210 -11.99 10.84 12.01
C SER A 210 -13.42 11.03 11.53
N ALA A 211 -14.06 12.14 11.89
CA ALA A 211 -15.35 12.54 11.34
C ALA A 211 -15.25 12.79 9.82
N VAL A 212 -14.21 13.48 9.36
CA VAL A 212 -13.95 13.68 7.92
C VAL A 212 -13.76 12.36 7.18
N LEU A 213 -13.03 11.41 7.78
CA LEU A 213 -12.83 10.09 7.20
C LEU A 213 -14.14 9.30 7.12
N ALA A 214 -14.94 9.30 8.19
CA ALA A 214 -16.23 8.62 8.23
C ALA A 214 -17.22 9.22 7.21
N ASP A 215 -17.27 10.55 7.11
CA ASP A 215 -18.10 11.26 6.13
C ASP A 215 -17.72 10.91 4.70
N TYR A 216 -16.43 10.92 4.40
CA TYR A 216 -15.91 10.52 3.09
C TYR A 216 -16.29 9.07 2.76
N GLN A 217 -16.11 8.14 3.70
CA GLN A 217 -16.46 6.73 3.54
C GLN A 217 -17.95 6.53 3.26
N ALA A 218 -18.81 7.28 3.98
CA ALA A 218 -20.26 7.19 3.83
C ALA A 218 -20.78 7.80 2.52
N ARG A 219 -20.19 8.91 2.07
CA ARG A 219 -20.76 9.72 0.98
C ARG A 219 -20.03 9.64 -0.35
N ARG A 220 -18.71 9.47 -0.34
CA ARG A 220 -17.86 9.64 -1.54
C ARG A 220 -17.16 8.37 -1.99
N GLN A 221 -16.80 7.48 -1.07
CA GLN A 221 -16.03 6.29 -1.42
C GLN A 221 -16.73 5.43 -2.49
N LYS A 222 -18.05 5.21 -2.36
CA LYS A 222 -18.80 4.41 -3.32
C LYS A 222 -18.84 5.05 -4.72
N GLU A 223 -19.07 6.35 -4.80
CA GLU A 223 -19.10 7.09 -6.06
C GLU A 223 -17.77 7.00 -6.81
N VAL A 224 -16.65 7.19 -6.10
CA VAL A 224 -15.30 7.05 -6.67
C VAL A 224 -15.05 5.61 -7.15
N LEU A 225 -15.48 4.61 -6.37
CA LEU A 225 -15.36 3.20 -6.74
C LEU A 225 -16.16 2.86 -8.00
N ASP A 226 -17.42 3.30 -8.08
CA ASP A 226 -18.29 3.02 -9.23
C ASP A 226 -17.73 3.68 -10.50
N LEU A 227 -17.27 4.94 -10.41
CA LEU A 227 -16.63 5.64 -11.51
C LEU A 227 -15.32 4.94 -11.95
N PHE A 228 -14.54 4.47 -10.99
CA PHE A 228 -13.30 3.75 -11.28
C PHE A 228 -13.56 2.39 -11.93
N ASP A 229 -14.55 1.62 -11.46
CA ASP A 229 -14.96 0.35 -12.07
C ASP A 229 -15.39 0.57 -13.53
N ALA A 230 -16.24 1.56 -13.79
CA ALA A 230 -16.66 1.93 -15.15
C ALA A 230 -15.46 2.29 -16.04
N THR A 231 -14.52 3.08 -15.52
CA THR A 231 -13.30 3.47 -16.25
C THR A 231 -12.44 2.26 -16.59
N VAL A 232 -12.20 1.37 -15.62
CA VAL A 232 -11.41 0.15 -15.81
C VAL A 232 -12.04 -0.75 -16.86
N ARG A 233 -13.35 -1.01 -16.77
CA ARG A 233 -14.09 -1.85 -17.72
C ARG A 233 -13.97 -1.34 -19.14
N ARG A 234 -14.19 -0.03 -19.33
CA ARG A 234 -14.05 0.61 -20.64
C ARG A 234 -12.64 0.47 -21.20
N VAL A 235 -11.61 0.77 -20.41
CA VAL A 235 -10.21 0.67 -20.85
C VAL A 235 -9.86 -0.77 -21.24
N ILE A 236 -10.35 -1.77 -20.51
CA ILE A 236 -10.15 -3.18 -20.85
C ILE A 236 -10.78 -3.51 -22.20
N LEU A 237 -12.03 -3.10 -22.44
CA LEU A 237 -12.74 -3.34 -23.70
C LEU A 237 -12.03 -2.66 -24.88
N GLU A 238 -11.71 -1.36 -24.75
CA GLU A 238 -10.98 -0.61 -25.77
C GLU A 238 -9.61 -1.21 -26.08
N MET A 239 -8.90 -1.70 -25.06
CA MET A 239 -7.58 -2.29 -25.26
C MET A 239 -7.67 -3.66 -25.93
N ASN A 240 -8.71 -4.44 -25.64
CA ASN A 240 -8.88 -5.79 -26.17
C ASN A 240 -9.56 -5.84 -27.54
N ALA A 241 -10.14 -4.74 -28.02
CA ALA A 241 -10.75 -4.67 -29.34
C ALA A 241 -9.77 -5.16 -30.42
N GLY A 242 -10.12 -6.26 -31.09
CA GLY A 242 -9.30 -6.89 -32.14
C GLY A 242 -8.09 -7.69 -31.65
N ARG A 243 -7.93 -7.93 -30.34
CA ARG A 243 -6.84 -8.77 -29.80
C ARG A 243 -7.21 -10.26 -29.79
N PRO A 244 -6.27 -11.15 -30.12
CA PRO A 244 -6.51 -12.58 -30.06
C PRO A 244 -6.70 -13.06 -28.61
N ARG A 245 -7.54 -14.08 -28.44
CA ARG A 245 -7.71 -14.79 -27.15
C ARG A 245 -6.39 -15.38 -26.68
N GLY A 246 -6.24 -15.51 -25.36
CA GLY A 246 -5.04 -16.00 -24.70
C GLY A 246 -4.05 -14.89 -24.30
N ASN A 247 -4.14 -13.70 -24.91
CA ASN A 247 -3.23 -12.57 -24.66
C ASN A 247 -3.96 -11.30 -24.18
N ARG A 248 -5.21 -11.43 -23.70
CA ARG A 248 -6.01 -10.27 -23.28
C ARG A 248 -5.76 -9.89 -21.82
N VAL A 249 -5.92 -8.60 -21.50
CA VAL A 249 -6.15 -8.16 -20.11
C VAL A 249 -7.61 -8.40 -19.82
N VAL A 250 -7.93 -9.18 -18.81
CA VAL A 250 -9.30 -9.64 -18.54
C VAL A 250 -9.87 -9.12 -17.24
N GLY A 251 -9.10 -8.34 -16.50
CA GLY A 251 -9.55 -7.70 -15.28
C GLY A 251 -8.44 -6.91 -14.60
N ALA A 252 -8.85 -6.23 -13.55
CA ALA A 252 -7.99 -5.53 -12.62
C ALA A 252 -8.41 -5.90 -11.20
N VAL A 253 -7.44 -6.19 -10.35
CA VAL A 253 -7.64 -6.39 -8.92
C VAL A 253 -7.35 -5.06 -8.24
N LEU A 254 -8.41 -4.44 -7.71
CA LEU A 254 -8.28 -3.26 -6.87
C LEU A 254 -7.95 -3.70 -5.44
N LEU A 255 -6.94 -3.05 -4.86
CA LEU A 255 -6.34 -3.37 -3.57
C LEU A 255 -6.45 -2.17 -2.62
N GLY A 256 -5.85 -2.29 -1.45
CA GLY A 256 -5.61 -1.14 -0.58
C GLY A 256 -6.86 -0.65 0.15
N SER A 257 -6.89 0.65 0.44
CA SER A 257 -7.91 1.26 1.30
C SER A 257 -9.30 1.22 0.66
N PHE A 258 -9.41 1.41 -0.65
CA PHE A 258 -10.66 1.31 -1.39
C PHE A 258 -11.29 -0.08 -1.33
N ALA A 259 -10.51 -1.13 -1.60
CA ALA A 259 -11.02 -2.51 -1.52
C ALA A 259 -11.41 -2.94 -0.09
N ASN A 260 -10.83 -2.30 0.93
CA ASN A 260 -11.06 -2.62 2.33
C ASN A 260 -12.11 -1.73 3.01
N GLY A 261 -12.80 -0.83 2.29
CA GLY A 261 -13.79 0.07 2.92
C GLY A 261 -13.15 1.17 3.80
N ALA A 262 -11.84 1.40 3.67
CA ALA A 262 -11.06 2.25 4.55
C ALA A 262 -10.42 3.44 3.81
N ALA A 263 -10.90 3.77 2.60
CA ALA A 263 -10.38 4.90 1.84
C ALA A 263 -10.74 6.21 2.55
N GLY A 264 -9.83 7.16 2.47
CA GLY A 264 -10.05 8.55 2.87
C GLY A 264 -9.76 9.49 1.71
N PRO A 265 -9.97 10.80 1.90
CA PRO A 265 -9.56 11.80 0.93
C PRO A 265 -8.08 11.62 0.56
N GLY A 266 -7.78 11.63 -0.74
CA GLY A 266 -6.40 11.47 -1.22
C GLY A 266 -5.85 10.04 -1.24
N SER A 267 -6.66 9.02 -0.92
CA SER A 267 -6.22 7.61 -1.03
C SER A 267 -5.93 7.21 -2.48
N ASP A 268 -4.84 6.48 -2.70
CA ASP A 268 -4.50 5.91 -4.00
C ASP A 268 -5.46 4.77 -4.41
N LEU A 269 -5.63 4.61 -5.73
CA LEU A 269 -6.30 3.47 -6.37
C LEU A 269 -5.24 2.45 -6.78
N ASP A 270 -4.96 1.49 -5.90
CA ASP A 270 -3.94 0.45 -6.07
C ASP A 270 -4.44 -0.71 -6.96
N VAL A 271 -3.87 -0.88 -8.15
CA VAL A 271 -4.35 -1.85 -9.16
C VAL A 271 -3.30 -2.87 -9.56
N GLN A 272 -3.72 -4.13 -9.58
CA GLN A 272 -2.97 -5.28 -10.06
C GLN A 272 -3.69 -5.94 -11.24
N THR A 273 -3.07 -5.98 -12.42
CA THR A 273 -3.69 -6.47 -13.66
C THR A 273 -3.88 -7.98 -13.67
N LEU A 274 -4.99 -8.46 -14.27
CA LEU A 274 -5.27 -9.87 -14.59
C LEU A 274 -5.16 -10.10 -16.10
N THR A 275 -4.41 -11.12 -16.52
CA THR A 275 -4.29 -11.53 -17.92
C THR A 275 -4.57 -13.02 -18.12
N GLU A 276 -4.99 -13.41 -19.31
CA GLU A 276 -5.27 -14.83 -19.65
C GLU A 276 -3.99 -15.69 -19.56
N ASP A 277 -2.85 -15.14 -19.97
CA ASP A 277 -1.53 -15.81 -19.98
C ASP A 277 -0.71 -15.63 -18.70
N GLY A 278 -1.11 -14.73 -17.79
CA GLY A 278 -0.35 -14.33 -16.61
C GLY A 278 0.96 -13.59 -16.90
N ARG A 279 1.17 -13.10 -18.13
CA ARG A 279 2.40 -12.38 -18.52
C ARG A 279 2.21 -10.86 -18.39
N PRO A 280 3.28 -10.12 -18.08
CA PRO A 280 3.23 -8.67 -17.92
C PRO A 280 3.15 -7.90 -19.26
N THR A 281 3.08 -8.58 -20.40
CA THR A 281 3.21 -8.03 -21.76
C THR A 281 2.37 -6.78 -21.98
N HIS A 282 1.13 -6.78 -21.52
CA HIS A 282 0.19 -5.67 -21.71
C HIS A 282 -0.04 -4.84 -20.44
N ASN A 283 0.67 -5.13 -19.34
CA ASN A 283 0.48 -4.44 -18.07
C ASN A 283 0.82 -2.94 -18.18
N ALA A 284 1.98 -2.61 -18.75
CA ALA A 284 2.41 -1.23 -18.91
C ALA A 284 1.46 -0.42 -19.82
N GLU A 285 0.99 -1.04 -20.91
CA GLU A 285 0.02 -0.42 -21.82
C GLU A 285 -1.31 -0.17 -21.12
N PHE A 286 -1.85 -1.18 -20.43
CA PHE A 286 -3.08 -1.07 -19.64
C PHE A 286 -2.99 0.04 -18.60
N LEU A 287 -1.94 0.04 -17.77
CA LEU A 287 -1.75 1.06 -16.73
C LEU A 287 -1.60 2.46 -17.31
N LYS A 288 -0.92 2.62 -18.45
CA LYS A 288 -0.80 3.91 -19.14
C LYS A 288 -2.17 4.41 -19.61
N ARG A 289 -2.96 3.56 -20.27
CA ARG A 289 -4.31 3.91 -20.75
C ARG A 289 -5.26 4.21 -19.59
N LEU A 290 -5.23 3.39 -18.53
CA LEU A 290 -6.04 3.60 -17.33
C LEU A 290 -5.72 4.93 -16.65
N LYS A 291 -4.44 5.25 -16.46
CA LYS A 291 -4.01 6.54 -15.88
C LYS A 291 -4.46 7.72 -16.75
N ALA A 292 -4.35 7.61 -18.07
CA ALA A 292 -4.79 8.65 -18.99
C ALA A 292 -6.32 8.86 -18.92
N ALA A 293 -7.09 7.77 -18.97
CA ALA A 293 -8.55 7.81 -18.87
C ALA A 293 -9.00 8.39 -17.52
N TRP A 294 -8.38 7.95 -16.41
CA TRP A 294 -8.69 8.46 -15.08
C TRP A 294 -8.32 9.92 -14.91
N LYS A 295 -7.19 10.37 -15.48
CA LYS A 295 -6.82 11.79 -15.47
C LYS A 295 -7.82 12.66 -16.24
N ALA A 296 -8.39 12.14 -17.32
CA ALA A 296 -9.31 12.88 -18.17
C ALA A 296 -10.73 12.96 -17.60
N GLU A 297 -11.22 11.87 -17.00
CA GLU A 297 -12.65 11.69 -16.69
C GLU A 297 -12.92 11.25 -15.24
N GLY A 298 -11.87 10.91 -14.48
CA GLY A 298 -11.96 10.43 -13.10
C GLY A 298 -11.83 11.52 -12.05
N ASP A 299 -11.59 11.11 -10.79
CA ASP A 299 -11.31 12.01 -9.68
C ASP A 299 -9.78 12.16 -9.49
N PRO A 300 -9.17 13.30 -9.87
CA PRO A 300 -7.72 13.49 -9.81
C PRO A 300 -7.18 13.54 -8.39
N SER A 301 -8.03 13.68 -7.36
CA SER A 301 -7.60 13.59 -5.97
C SER A 301 -7.21 12.17 -5.56
N HIS A 302 -7.53 11.16 -6.39
CA HIS A 302 -7.22 9.76 -6.16
C HIS A 302 -6.29 9.24 -7.26
N PRO A 303 -4.96 9.28 -7.09
CA PRO A 303 -4.04 8.82 -8.11
C PRO A 303 -4.13 7.30 -8.30
N VAL A 304 -3.98 6.85 -9.54
CA VAL A 304 -3.92 5.41 -9.87
C VAL A 304 -2.49 4.92 -9.72
N SER A 305 -2.31 3.92 -8.87
CA SER A 305 -1.03 3.27 -8.58
C SER A 305 -1.09 1.82 -9.08
N GLY A 306 -0.18 1.45 -9.99
CA GLY A 306 -0.19 0.14 -10.64
C GLY A 306 0.99 -0.71 -10.21
N PHE A 307 0.75 -2.00 -9.99
CA PHE A 307 1.81 -2.97 -9.75
C PHE A 307 2.47 -3.42 -11.06
N GLU A 308 3.78 -3.68 -11.03
CA GLU A 308 4.59 -3.99 -12.22
C GLU A 308 4.29 -5.37 -12.82
N TYR A 309 3.71 -6.27 -12.04
CA TYR A 309 3.39 -7.62 -12.48
C TYR A 309 1.97 -7.70 -13.03
N ALA A 310 1.68 -8.76 -13.80
CA ALA A 310 0.33 -9.22 -14.06
C ALA A 310 0.13 -10.57 -13.36
N LEU A 311 -1.10 -10.85 -12.95
CA LEU A 311 -1.46 -12.14 -12.36
C LEU A 311 -2.27 -12.98 -13.35
N PRO A 312 -2.00 -14.29 -13.41
CA PRO A 312 -2.85 -15.20 -14.16
C PRO A 312 -4.22 -15.35 -13.48
N LEU A 313 -5.21 -15.82 -14.25
CA LEU A 313 -6.50 -16.28 -13.72
C LEU A 313 -6.30 -17.50 -12.80
N SER A 314 -6.09 -17.26 -11.51
CA SER A 314 -6.00 -18.27 -10.47
C SER A 314 -6.42 -17.68 -9.12
N LYS A 315 -7.64 -18.03 -8.66
CA LYS A 315 -8.13 -17.64 -7.33
C LYS A 315 -7.21 -18.11 -6.19
N PRO A 316 -6.67 -19.35 -6.19
CA PRO A 316 -5.71 -19.76 -5.17
C PRO A 316 -4.44 -18.90 -5.13
N LEU A 317 -3.89 -18.52 -6.29
CA LEU A 317 -2.74 -17.62 -6.34
C LEU A 317 -3.12 -16.22 -5.84
N LEU A 318 -4.24 -15.67 -6.29
CA LEU A 318 -4.75 -14.37 -5.84
C LEU A 318 -4.92 -14.34 -4.33
N GLN A 319 -5.55 -15.35 -3.74
CA GLN A 319 -5.70 -15.45 -2.28
C GLN A 319 -4.36 -15.65 -1.57
N LYS A 320 -3.37 -16.27 -2.22
CA LYS A 320 -2.02 -16.42 -1.66
C LYS A 320 -1.24 -15.10 -1.68
N VAL A 321 -1.39 -14.31 -2.75
CA VAL A 321 -0.73 -13.00 -2.95
C VAL A 321 -1.44 -11.89 -2.17
N HIS A 322 -2.76 -11.85 -2.24
CA HIS A 322 -3.68 -10.90 -1.63
C HIS A 322 -4.55 -11.63 -0.60
N ARG A 323 -4.05 -11.72 0.63
CA ARG A 323 -4.80 -12.26 1.77
C ARG A 323 -5.73 -11.23 2.43
N GLU A 324 -5.76 -10.00 1.90
CA GLU A 324 -6.71 -8.96 2.28
C GLU A 324 -7.88 -8.91 1.30
N ALA A 325 -8.92 -8.12 1.60
CA ALA A 325 -9.99 -7.91 0.64
C ALA A 325 -9.42 -7.22 -0.59
N TYR A 326 -9.90 -7.69 -1.72
CA TYR A 326 -9.64 -7.12 -3.02
C TYR A 326 -10.94 -7.14 -3.81
N LEU A 327 -11.08 -6.22 -4.76
CA LEU A 327 -12.22 -6.15 -5.66
C LEU A 327 -11.74 -6.53 -7.06
N VAL A 328 -12.49 -7.38 -7.75
CA VAL A 328 -12.23 -7.72 -9.15
C VAL A 328 -13.07 -6.81 -10.04
N LEU A 329 -12.41 -5.94 -10.78
CA LEU A 329 -13.00 -5.03 -11.74
C LEU A 329 -12.79 -5.61 -13.13
N SER A 330 -13.87 -6.00 -13.81
CA SER A 330 -13.77 -6.66 -15.11
C SER A 330 -15.08 -6.53 -15.90
N PRO A 331 -15.02 -6.31 -17.22
CA PRO A 331 -16.20 -6.38 -18.07
C PRO A 331 -16.71 -7.82 -18.27
N TYR A 332 -15.94 -8.85 -17.86
CA TYR A 332 -16.26 -10.26 -18.02
C TYR A 332 -16.83 -10.84 -16.71
N SER A 333 -18.13 -11.16 -16.71
CA SER A 333 -18.86 -11.63 -15.52
C SER A 333 -18.29 -12.92 -14.89
N GLU A 334 -17.79 -13.81 -15.74
CA GLU A 334 -17.15 -15.07 -15.38
C GLU A 334 -15.80 -14.86 -14.68
N VAL A 335 -15.06 -13.80 -15.04
CA VAL A 335 -13.82 -13.41 -14.34
C VAL A 335 -14.14 -12.86 -12.97
N VAL A 336 -15.15 -11.99 -12.87
CA VAL A 336 -15.61 -11.45 -11.57
C VAL A 336 -16.04 -12.61 -10.66
N THR A 337 -16.87 -13.52 -11.16
CA THR A 337 -17.39 -14.66 -10.39
C THR A 337 -16.27 -15.60 -9.94
N ALA A 338 -15.35 -15.97 -10.85
CA ALA A 338 -14.31 -16.94 -10.55
C ALA A 338 -13.21 -16.37 -9.64
N MET A 339 -12.86 -15.08 -9.79
CA MET A 339 -11.70 -14.49 -9.12
C MET A 339 -12.06 -13.72 -7.84
N SER A 340 -13.32 -13.34 -7.63
CA SER A 340 -13.73 -12.63 -6.42
C SER A 340 -13.57 -13.50 -5.17
N THR A 341 -13.23 -12.84 -4.07
CA THR A 341 -13.10 -13.47 -2.75
C THR A 341 -14.36 -13.19 -1.93
N ALA A 342 -14.92 -14.24 -1.33
CA ALA A 342 -16.05 -14.10 -0.44
C ALA A 342 -15.57 -13.60 0.95
N PRO A 343 -16.36 -12.84 1.73
CA PRO A 343 -15.95 -12.35 3.04
C PRO A 343 -15.47 -13.45 4.01
N GLU A 344 -16.00 -14.67 3.87
CA GLU A 344 -15.72 -15.85 4.68
C GLU A 344 -14.31 -16.41 4.39
N ASP A 345 -13.90 -16.38 3.12
CA ASP A 345 -12.56 -16.78 2.66
C ASP A 345 -11.45 -15.93 3.32
N LEU A 346 -11.77 -14.71 3.75
CA LEU A 346 -10.83 -13.80 4.41
C LEU A 346 -10.67 -14.10 5.91
N LYS A 347 -11.66 -14.74 6.56
CA LYS A 347 -11.63 -15.07 7.99
C LYS A 347 -10.62 -16.18 8.29
N GLY A 348 -10.47 -17.17 7.40
CA GLY A 348 -9.54 -18.28 7.56
C GLY A 348 -8.05 -17.92 7.46
N HIS A 349 -7.72 -16.68 7.09
CA HIS A 349 -6.34 -16.24 6.88
C HIS A 349 -5.79 -15.32 7.98
N ALA A 350 -6.61 -14.94 8.96
CA ALA A 350 -6.36 -13.75 9.78
C ALA A 350 -5.55 -13.95 11.08
N THR A 351 -5.26 -15.15 11.55
CA THR A 351 -5.06 -15.32 13.01
C THR A 351 -3.80 -16.00 13.52
N GLU A 352 -2.97 -16.66 12.70
CA GLU A 352 -1.83 -17.39 13.27
C GLU A 352 -0.49 -16.71 12.99
N ARG A 353 0.25 -16.40 14.08
CA ARG A 353 1.71 -16.39 14.05
C ARG A 353 2.14 -17.80 13.64
N THR A 354 2.17 -18.05 12.35
CA THR A 354 2.61 -19.35 11.83
C THR A 354 4.05 -19.59 12.29
N LYS A 355 4.45 -20.86 12.51
CA LYS A 355 5.85 -21.21 12.81
C LYS A 355 6.83 -20.61 11.77
N GLY A 356 6.37 -20.45 10.52
CA GLY A 356 7.08 -19.75 9.46
C GLY A 356 7.34 -18.26 9.71
N GLY A 357 6.58 -17.59 10.59
CA GLY A 357 6.81 -16.21 10.99
C GLY A 357 8.10 -16.02 11.80
N LEU A 358 8.49 -16.98 12.63
CA LEU A 358 9.75 -16.92 13.40
C LEU A 358 10.96 -17.19 12.50
N THR A 359 10.88 -18.22 11.65
CA THR A 359 11.90 -18.51 10.62
C THR A 359 12.02 -17.35 9.65
N PHE A 360 10.91 -16.75 9.23
CA PHE A 360 10.90 -15.54 8.41
C PHE A 360 11.61 -14.39 9.12
N VAL A 361 11.27 -14.10 10.38
CA VAL A 361 11.93 -13.06 11.16
C VAL A 361 13.44 -13.28 11.25
N ALA A 362 13.89 -14.50 11.49
CA ALA A 362 15.32 -14.82 11.57
C ALA A 362 16.04 -14.63 10.24
N VAL A 363 15.53 -15.23 9.16
CA VAL A 363 16.10 -15.11 7.80
C VAL A 363 16.08 -13.66 7.32
N TYR A 364 14.94 -12.98 7.53
CA TYR A 364 14.76 -11.60 7.10
C TYR A 364 15.65 -10.62 7.85
N SER A 365 15.82 -10.82 9.16
CA SER A 365 16.76 -10.04 9.97
C SER A 365 18.19 -10.26 9.49
N ALA A 366 18.60 -11.51 9.25
CA ALA A 366 19.93 -11.83 8.73
C ALA A 366 20.19 -11.16 7.38
N VAL A 367 19.22 -11.17 6.46
CA VAL A 367 19.32 -10.47 5.16
C VAL A 367 19.43 -8.96 5.35
N LEU A 368 18.57 -8.34 6.19
CA LEU A 368 18.62 -6.90 6.47
C LEU A 368 19.97 -6.48 7.05
N PHE A 369 20.49 -7.22 8.02
CA PHE A 369 21.80 -6.95 8.63
C PHE A 369 22.94 -7.15 7.62
N GLY A 370 22.92 -8.24 6.84
CA GLY A 370 23.93 -8.51 5.81
C GLY A 370 23.97 -7.42 4.74
N VAL A 371 22.79 -6.96 4.28
CA VAL A 371 22.66 -5.86 3.32
C VAL A 371 23.25 -4.56 3.84
N LEU A 372 22.89 -4.16 5.06
CA LEU A 372 23.40 -2.91 5.66
C LEU A 372 24.91 -2.97 5.88
N ALA A 373 25.42 -4.11 6.36
CA ALA A 373 26.85 -4.32 6.54
C ALA A 373 27.61 -4.25 5.21
N ALA A 374 27.10 -4.89 4.15
CA ALA A 374 27.69 -4.84 2.82
C ALA A 374 27.68 -3.43 2.21
N TYR A 375 26.57 -2.70 2.37
CA TYR A 375 26.46 -1.31 1.92
C TYR A 375 27.45 -0.39 2.63
N GLU A 376 27.57 -0.49 3.97
CA GLU A 376 28.56 0.29 4.73
C GLU A 376 29.99 -0.08 4.36
N ALA A 377 30.30 -1.36 4.18
CA ALA A 377 31.62 -1.81 3.74
C ALA A 377 31.98 -1.26 2.35
N TRP A 378 31.06 -1.34 1.38
CA TRP A 378 31.25 -0.77 0.04
C TRP A 378 31.47 0.76 0.09
N ARG A 379 30.68 1.47 0.91
CA ARG A 379 30.82 2.92 1.09
C ARG A 379 32.19 3.29 1.68
N LEU A 380 32.62 2.58 2.73
CA LEU A 380 33.92 2.79 3.35
C LEU A 380 35.06 2.51 2.36
N ALA A 381 34.95 1.44 1.57
CA ALA A 381 35.90 1.14 0.51
C ALA A 381 35.94 2.26 -0.55
N LYS A 382 34.78 2.76 -1.00
CA LYS A 382 34.69 3.88 -1.95
C LYS A 382 35.32 5.17 -1.39
N LYS A 383 35.16 5.44 -0.10
CA LYS A 383 35.78 6.59 0.58
C LYS A 383 37.30 6.43 0.73
N ALA A 384 37.77 5.19 0.92
CA ALA A 384 39.20 4.88 1.03
C ALA A 384 39.92 4.90 -0.32
N VAL A 385 39.24 4.49 -1.40
CA VAL A 385 39.79 4.41 -2.76
C VAL A 385 39.57 5.71 -3.56
N GLY A 386 38.61 6.55 -3.16
CA GLY A 386 38.31 7.85 -3.77
C GLY A 386 39.10 9.03 -3.18
N ARG A 387 40.32 8.78 -2.67
CA ARG A 387 41.32 9.81 -2.37
C ARG A 387 42.50 9.66 -3.32
#